data_AF-A0A8K0KBB7-F1
#
_entry.id   AF-A0A8K0KBB7-F1
#
_cell.length_a   1.000
_cell.length_b   1.000
_cell.length_c   1.000
_cell.angle_alpha   90.00
_cell.angle_beta   90.00
_cell.angle_gamma   90.00
#
_symmetry.space_group_name_H-M   'P 1'
#
loop_
_entity.id
_entity.type
_entity.pdbx_description
1 polymer ?
#
loop_
_entity_poly.entity_id
_entity_poly.type
_entity_poly.pdbx_seq_one_letter_code
_entity_poly.pdbx_strand_id
1 'polypeptide(L)'
;MWLARIKLAAKCPAVSAPIPPLWTIGGRCAVTEAAQALQSPDHRLSFSEIPSPKGLPLVGTTLSLLAAGSYPRLHEYVDARHKELGSVYREAIGPADAVFVSDPQEIQRVFRSEGRAPKHLLPEPWVLYNELFGCKRGLFFM
;
A
#
# COMPACT_ATOMS: atom_id res chain seq x y z
N MET A 1 11.14 11.84 -38.69
CA MET A 1 10.78 10.44 -38.41
C MET A 1 11.32 10.12 -37.01
N TRP A 2 10.59 9.88 -35.93
CA TRP A 2 9.19 9.56 -35.65
C TRP A 2 8.93 10.09 -34.22
N LEU A 3 7.94 10.97 -34.01
CA LEU A 3 7.50 11.42 -32.68
C LEU A 3 6.17 10.73 -32.38
N ALA A 4 6.17 9.73 -31.50
CA ALA A 4 4.95 9.12 -30.99
C ALA A 4 4.61 9.72 -29.61
N ARG A 5 3.81 10.80 -29.63
CA ARG A 5 3.07 11.28 -28.46
C ARG A 5 1.90 10.33 -28.20
N ILE A 6 2.03 9.44 -27.22
CA ILE A 6 0.89 8.66 -26.72
C ILE A 6 0.17 9.52 -25.69
N LYS A 7 -0.96 10.12 -26.10
CA LYS A 7 -1.96 10.64 -25.16
C LYS A 7 -2.79 9.44 -24.68
N LEU A 8 -2.51 8.91 -23.49
CA LEU A 8 -3.51 8.17 -22.73
C LEU A 8 -4.13 9.12 -21.71
N ALA A 9 -5.19 9.82 -22.14
CA ALA A 9 -6.14 10.39 -21.20
C ALA A 9 -7.02 9.24 -20.71
N ALA A 10 -6.70 8.68 -19.55
CA ALA A 10 -7.64 7.85 -18.82
C ALA A 10 -8.79 8.79 -18.38
N LYS A 11 -9.86 8.81 -19.16
CA LYS A 11 -11.09 9.51 -18.81
C LYS A 11 -11.74 8.73 -17.68
N CYS A 12 -11.56 9.20 -16.45
CA CYS A 12 -12.39 8.77 -15.33
C CYS A 12 -13.86 8.99 -15.75
N PRO A 13 -14.74 7.98 -15.69
CA PRO A 13 -16.16 8.27 -15.81
C PRO A 13 -16.53 9.11 -14.59
N ALA A 14 -16.86 10.38 -14.82
CA ALA A 14 -17.56 11.18 -13.84
C ALA A 14 -18.92 10.49 -13.62
N VAL A 15 -19.01 9.67 -12.59
CA VAL A 15 -20.30 9.19 -12.08
C VAL A 15 -20.92 10.38 -11.38
N SER A 16 -21.58 11.26 -12.13
CA SER A 16 -22.50 12.24 -11.59
C SER A 16 -23.78 11.50 -11.18
N ALA A 17 -23.70 10.74 -10.10
CA ALA A 17 -24.91 10.31 -9.42
C ALA A 17 -25.52 11.55 -8.75
N PRO A 18 -26.82 11.85 -8.94
CA PRO A 18 -27.48 12.93 -8.23
C PRO A 18 -27.41 12.64 -6.72
N ILE A 19 -27.03 13.66 -5.94
CA ILE A 19 -27.08 13.60 -4.48
C ILE A 19 -28.54 13.33 -4.09
N PRO A 20 -28.88 12.18 -3.48
CA PRO A 20 -30.24 11.93 -3.05
C PRO A 20 -30.61 12.90 -1.92
N PRO A 21 -31.87 13.36 -1.85
CA PRO A 21 -32.29 14.25 -0.79
C PRO A 21 -32.23 13.52 0.57
N LEU A 22 -31.87 14.27 1.62
CA LEU A 22 -31.47 13.83 2.96
C LEU A 22 -32.49 12.94 3.72
N TRP A 23 -33.67 12.68 3.16
CA TRP A 23 -34.76 11.93 3.80
C TRP A 23 -34.91 10.48 3.30
N THR A 24 -34.01 9.98 2.44
CA THR A 24 -33.97 8.55 2.03
C THR A 24 -33.17 7.65 2.98
N ILE A 25 -33.20 7.95 4.30
CA ILE A 25 -32.63 7.11 5.35
C ILE A 25 -33.61 5.96 5.63
N GLY A 26 -33.64 4.99 4.71
CA GLY A 26 -34.47 3.80 4.81
C GLY A 26 -34.18 2.74 3.74
N GLY A 27 -33.38 3.07 2.73
CA GLY A 27 -32.89 2.12 1.74
C GLY A 27 -31.55 1.55 2.17
N ARG A 28 -31.47 0.22 2.31
CA ARG A 28 -30.20 -0.51 2.38
C ARG A 28 -29.27 0.00 1.28
N CYS A 29 -28.08 0.46 1.67
CA CYS A 29 -27.07 0.94 0.76
C CYS A 29 -26.73 -0.19 -0.23
N ALA A 30 -27.04 -0.02 -1.52
CA ALA A 30 -26.73 -1.00 -2.58
C ALA A 30 -25.22 -1.27 -2.75
N VAL A 31 -24.39 -0.51 -2.04
CA VAL A 31 -22.93 -0.69 -1.95
C VAL A 31 -22.55 -2.01 -1.28
N THR A 32 -23.47 -2.63 -0.54
CA THR A 32 -23.22 -3.89 0.19
C THR A 32 -23.17 -5.12 -0.72
N GLU A 33 -23.92 -5.09 -1.84
CA GLU A 33 -24.15 -6.28 -2.68
C GLU A 33 -22.99 -6.55 -3.64
N ALA A 34 -22.36 -5.49 -4.19
CA ALA A 34 -21.17 -5.63 -5.03
C ALA A 34 -19.91 -6.04 -4.24
N ALA A 35 -19.83 -5.66 -2.95
CA ALA A 35 -18.72 -6.06 -2.07
C ALA A 35 -18.78 -7.55 -1.68
N GLN A 36 -19.97 -8.17 -1.74
CA GLN A 36 -20.18 -9.58 -1.44
C GLN A 36 -19.86 -10.50 -2.62
N ALA A 37 -19.80 -9.98 -3.85
CA ALA A 37 -19.63 -10.78 -5.07
C ALA A 37 -18.19 -11.22 -5.38
N LEU A 38 -17.18 -10.77 -4.64
CA LEU A 38 -15.76 -11.18 -4.81
C LEU A 38 -15.33 -12.32 -3.88
N GLN A 39 -16.25 -12.93 -3.13
CA GLN A 39 -15.94 -14.07 -2.27
C GLN A 39 -16.07 -15.39 -3.05
N SER A 40 -15.15 -15.59 -4.00
CA SER A 40 -14.89 -16.88 -4.67
C SER A 40 -14.05 -17.81 -3.75
N PRO A 41 -14.08 -19.14 -3.96
CA PRO A 41 -13.65 -20.13 -2.96
C PRO A 41 -12.16 -20.01 -2.60
N ASP A 42 -11.87 -20.38 -1.36
CA ASP A 42 -10.65 -20.29 -0.53
C ASP A 42 -9.32 -20.68 -1.22
N HIS A 43 -8.89 -19.93 -2.23
CA HIS A 43 -7.52 -19.99 -2.74
C HIS A 43 -6.70 -18.91 -2.05
N ARG A 44 -6.28 -19.18 -0.81
CA ARG A 44 -5.33 -18.32 -0.10
C ARG A 44 -3.95 -18.53 -0.68
N LEU A 45 -3.48 -17.52 -1.42
CA LEU A 45 -2.10 -17.46 -1.87
C LEU A 45 -1.17 -17.36 -0.66
N SER A 46 -0.09 -18.13 -0.70
CA SER A 46 1.01 -18.06 0.24
C SER A 46 1.80 -16.76 0.06
N PHE A 47 2.53 -16.37 1.11
CA PHE A 47 3.34 -15.14 1.10
C PHE A 47 4.34 -15.07 -0.05
N SER A 48 4.88 -16.22 -0.46
CA SER A 48 5.85 -16.32 -1.56
C SER A 48 5.24 -16.06 -2.93
N GLU A 49 3.92 -16.20 -3.07
CA GLU A 49 3.18 -15.99 -4.31
C GLU A 49 2.77 -14.53 -4.53
N ILE A 50 2.95 -13.67 -3.52
CA ILE A 50 2.71 -12.23 -3.66
C ILE A 50 3.69 -11.68 -4.71
N PRO A 51 3.22 -10.88 -5.69
CA PRO A 51 4.08 -10.26 -6.69
C PRO A 51 5.24 -9.54 -6.04
N SER A 52 6.46 -9.87 -6.46
CA SER A 52 7.69 -9.23 -5.98
C SER A 52 8.50 -8.74 -7.18
N PRO A 53 9.07 -7.54 -7.10
CA PRO A 53 10.03 -7.08 -8.10
C PRO A 53 11.24 -8.01 -8.12
N LYS A 54 11.85 -8.17 -9.29
CA LYS A 54 13.07 -8.96 -9.45
C LYS A 54 14.26 -8.16 -8.93
N GLY A 55 14.66 -8.42 -7.68
CA GLY A 55 15.87 -7.86 -7.07
C GLY A 55 17.12 -8.69 -7.37
N LEU A 56 18.30 -8.09 -7.17
CA LEU A 56 19.56 -8.84 -7.18
C LEU A 56 19.66 -9.70 -5.89
N PRO A 57 20.26 -10.90 -5.95
CA PRO A 57 20.21 -11.87 -4.86
C PRO A 57 20.87 -11.41 -3.54
N LEU A 58 21.72 -10.38 -3.55
CA LEU A 58 22.44 -9.90 -2.35
C LEU A 58 22.02 -8.51 -1.87
N VAL A 59 21.67 -7.59 -2.78
CA VAL A 59 21.28 -6.21 -2.47
C VAL A 59 19.77 -5.98 -2.62
N GLY A 60 19.02 -6.98 -3.05
CA GLY A 60 17.58 -6.89 -3.27
C GLY A 60 17.25 -5.79 -4.29
N THR A 61 16.29 -4.94 -3.93
CA THR A 61 15.88 -3.79 -4.74
C THR A 61 16.47 -2.46 -4.28
N THR A 62 17.39 -2.48 -3.30
CA THR A 62 18.01 -1.24 -2.78
C THR A 62 18.70 -0.44 -3.88
N LEU A 63 19.39 -1.10 -4.83
CA LEU A 63 19.99 -0.42 -5.97
C LEU A 63 18.94 0.22 -6.89
N SER A 64 17.80 -0.45 -7.10
CA SER A 64 16.68 0.11 -7.88
C SER A 64 16.12 1.35 -7.22
N LEU A 65 15.97 1.35 -5.88
CA LEU A 65 15.55 2.53 -5.12
C LEU A 65 16.58 3.66 -5.19
N LEU A 66 17.87 3.34 -5.05
CA LEU A 66 18.94 4.34 -5.17
C LEU A 66 18.96 4.98 -6.56
N ALA A 67 18.82 4.19 -7.63
CA ALA A 67 18.72 4.67 -9.00
C ALA A 67 17.46 5.54 -9.22
N ALA A 68 16.37 5.22 -8.53
CA ALA A 68 15.15 6.04 -8.53
C ALA A 68 15.27 7.32 -7.70
N GLY A 69 16.42 7.61 -7.07
CA GLY A 69 16.66 8.82 -6.28
C GLY A 69 16.48 8.68 -4.78
N SER A 70 16.58 7.44 -4.27
CA SER A 70 16.62 7.13 -2.84
C SER A 70 15.35 7.53 -2.08
N TYR A 71 15.43 7.55 -0.75
CA TYR A 71 14.33 7.82 0.17
C TYR A 71 13.53 9.11 -0.11
N PRO A 72 14.12 10.25 -0.55
CA PRO A 72 13.34 11.45 -0.87
C PRO A 72 12.28 11.23 -1.96
N ARG A 73 12.53 10.30 -2.88
CA ARG A 73 11.60 9.92 -3.96
C ARG A 73 10.96 8.55 -3.75
N LEU A 74 10.97 8.04 -2.51
CA LEU A 74 10.38 6.73 -2.19
C LEU A 74 8.90 6.65 -2.56
N HIS A 75 8.14 7.73 -2.38
CA HIS A 75 6.73 7.77 -2.73
C HIS A 75 6.49 7.62 -4.24
N GLU A 76 7.34 8.23 -5.09
CA GLU A 76 7.29 8.06 -6.56
C GLU A 76 7.68 6.63 -6.95
N TYR A 77 8.69 6.07 -6.28
CA TYR A 77 9.13 4.69 -6.48
C TYR A 77 8.02 3.67 -6.16
N VAL A 78 7.35 3.83 -5.00
CA VAL A 78 6.24 2.96 -4.58
C VAL A 78 5.04 3.11 -5.52
N ASP A 79 4.72 4.33 -5.96
CA ASP A 79 3.66 4.57 -6.95
C ASP A 79 3.95 3.88 -8.29
N ALA A 80 5.20 3.97 -8.78
CA ALA A 80 5.63 3.26 -9.98
C ALA A 80 5.52 1.73 -9.81
N ARG A 81 5.81 1.20 -8.62
CA ARG A 81 5.70 -0.23 -8.33
C ARG A 81 4.27 -0.72 -8.25
N HIS A 82 3.35 0.05 -7.68
CA HIS A 82 1.92 -0.28 -7.74
C HIS A 82 1.38 -0.30 -9.17
N LYS A 83 1.90 0.57 -10.05
CA LYS A 83 1.56 0.54 -11.49
C LYS A 83 2.12 -0.69 -12.21
N GLU A 84 3.26 -1.23 -11.76
CA GLU A 84 3.92 -2.40 -12.36
C GLU A 84 3.33 -3.73 -11.85
N LEU A 85 3.19 -3.88 -10.53
CA LEU A 85 2.91 -5.16 -9.86
C LEU A 85 1.45 -5.28 -9.38
N GLY A 86 0.70 -4.19 -9.35
CA GLY A 86 -0.69 -4.13 -8.93
C GLY A 86 -0.91 -3.55 -7.53
N SER A 87 -2.13 -3.70 -7.02
CA SER A 87 -2.58 -3.07 -5.76
C SER A 87 -1.91 -3.65 -4.51
N VAL A 88 -1.41 -4.88 -4.58
CA VAL A 88 -0.67 -5.56 -3.52
C VAL A 88 0.60 -6.16 -4.08
N TYR A 89 1.75 -5.79 -3.52
CA TYR A 89 3.04 -6.38 -3.88
C TYR A 89 3.93 -6.46 -2.65
N ARG A 90 4.95 -7.32 -2.71
CA ARG A 90 5.96 -7.47 -1.66
C ARG A 90 7.30 -6.97 -2.16
N GLU A 91 8.06 -6.30 -1.31
CA GLU A 91 9.41 -5.88 -1.64
C GLU A 91 10.27 -5.72 -0.38
N ALA A 92 11.53 -6.16 -0.48
CA ALA A 92 12.53 -5.94 0.56
C ALA A 92 13.28 -4.63 0.31
N ILE A 93 12.97 -3.59 1.08
CA ILE A 93 13.67 -2.30 1.04
C ILE A 93 14.65 -2.23 2.21
N GLY A 94 15.94 -2.39 1.88
CA GLY A 94 16.99 -2.45 2.91
C GLY A 94 16.81 -3.69 3.80
N PRO A 95 16.82 -3.55 5.14
CA PRO A 95 16.64 -4.68 6.05
C PRO A 95 15.16 -5.07 6.27
N ALA A 96 14.20 -4.33 5.71
CA ALA A 96 12.77 -4.56 5.93
C ALA A 96 12.12 -5.25 4.73
N ASP A 97 11.54 -6.44 4.93
CA ASP A 97 10.63 -7.08 3.98
C ASP A 97 9.18 -6.63 4.28
N ALA A 98 8.53 -5.99 3.31
CA ALA A 98 7.24 -5.35 3.50
C ALA A 98 6.26 -5.67 2.36
N VAL A 99 4.97 -5.72 2.71
CA VAL A 99 3.87 -5.79 1.76
C VAL A 99 3.28 -4.39 1.60
N PHE A 100 3.28 -3.89 0.37
CA PHE A 100 2.73 -2.61 -0.01
C PHE A 100 1.30 -2.80 -0.49
N VAL A 101 0.37 -1.98 0.01
CA VAL A 101 -1.06 -2.07 -0.27
C VAL A 101 -1.58 -0.69 -0.67
N SER A 102 -2.26 -0.61 -1.82
CA SER A 102 -2.90 0.62 -2.30
C SER A 102 -4.42 0.52 -2.45
N ASP A 103 -5.00 -0.68 -2.37
CA ASP A 103 -6.45 -0.86 -2.45
C ASP A 103 -7.15 -0.47 -1.12
N PRO A 104 -8.15 0.42 -1.13
CA PRO A 104 -8.85 0.84 0.08
C PRO A 104 -9.56 -0.28 0.84
N GLN A 105 -10.06 -1.32 0.15
CA GLN A 105 -10.73 -2.44 0.82
C GLN A 105 -9.71 -3.31 1.54
N GLU A 106 -8.56 -3.58 0.93
CA GLU A 106 -7.46 -4.30 1.58
C GLU A 106 -6.89 -3.51 2.77
N ILE A 107 -6.70 -2.20 2.62
CA ILE A 107 -6.28 -1.32 3.74
C ILE A 107 -7.27 -1.44 4.90
N GLN A 108 -8.58 -1.40 4.63
CA GLN A 108 -9.60 -1.56 5.66
C GLN A 108 -9.55 -2.94 6.33
N ARG A 109 -9.26 -4.01 5.57
CA ARG A 109 -9.10 -5.37 6.13
C ARG A 109 -7.89 -5.45 7.05
N VAL A 110 -6.76 -4.85 6.67
CA VAL A 110 -5.57 -4.76 7.52
C VAL A 110 -5.92 -4.09 8.84
N PHE A 111 -6.50 -2.88 8.81
CA PHE A 111 -6.87 -2.15 10.02
C PHE A 111 -7.91 -2.90 10.89
N ARG A 112 -8.86 -3.61 10.28
CA ARG A 112 -9.81 -4.44 11.04
C ARG A 112 -9.17 -5.66 11.70
N SER A 113 -8.05 -6.13 11.18
CA SER A 113 -7.31 -7.28 11.70
C SER A 113 -6.26 -6.91 12.75
N GLU A 114 -6.06 -5.62 13.02
CA GLU A 114 -5.10 -5.17 14.02
C GLU A 114 -5.53 -5.56 15.45
N GLY A 115 -4.54 -5.85 16.29
CA GLY A 115 -4.76 -6.14 17.71
C GLY A 115 -5.01 -4.89 18.54
N ARG A 116 -5.26 -5.08 19.84
CA ARG A 116 -5.49 -3.98 20.81
C ARG A 116 -4.34 -2.94 20.87
N ALA A 117 -3.12 -3.35 20.56
CA ALA A 117 -1.94 -2.49 20.50
C ALA A 117 -1.24 -2.73 19.15
N PRO A 118 -1.48 -1.87 18.14
CA PRO A 118 -0.81 -1.99 16.84
C PRO A 118 0.70 -1.79 17.00
N LYS A 119 1.46 -2.42 16.11
CA LYS A 119 2.92 -2.32 16.06
C LYS A 119 3.30 -1.68 14.75
N HIS A 120 4.08 -0.61 14.79
CA HIS A 120 4.64 -0.01 13.59
C HIS A 120 6.16 -0.23 13.53
N LEU A 121 6.72 0.05 12.35
CA LEU A 121 8.15 -0.05 12.11
C LEU A 121 8.87 1.03 12.91
N LEU A 122 9.72 0.61 13.85
CA LEU A 122 10.51 1.49 14.69
C LEU A 122 11.94 1.58 14.13
N PRO A 123 12.39 2.76 13.68
CA PRO A 123 13.76 2.94 13.22
C PRO A 123 14.76 2.69 14.35
N GLU A 124 15.74 1.82 14.10
CA GLU A 124 16.83 1.50 15.03
C GLU A 124 17.56 2.74 15.58
N PRO A 125 17.83 3.81 14.79
CA PRO A 125 18.47 5.01 15.32
C PRO A 125 17.70 5.69 16.47
N TRP A 126 16.37 5.57 16.50
CA TRP A 126 15.57 6.14 17.58
C TRP A 126 15.62 5.30 18.85
N VAL A 127 15.68 3.97 18.70
CA VAL A 127 15.90 3.06 19.83
C VAL A 127 17.25 3.36 20.46
N LEU A 128 18.29 3.44 19.63
CA LEU A 128 19.65 3.75 20.07
C LEU A 128 19.72 5.10 20.78
N TYR A 129 19.07 6.14 20.25
CA TYR A 129 19.02 7.44 20.91
C TYR A 129 18.39 7.36 22.31
N ASN A 130 17.25 6.68 22.44
CA ASN A 130 16.58 6.52 23.74
C ASN A 130 17.45 5.80 24.77
N GLU A 131 18.21 4.78 24.33
CA GLU A 131 19.15 4.05 25.18
C GLU A 131 20.34 4.92 25.61
N LEU A 132 20.94 5.66 24.67
CA LEU A 132 22.10 6.53 24.93
C LEU A 132 21.79 7.68 25.89
N PHE A 133 20.58 8.23 25.83
CA PHE A 133 20.19 9.42 26.59
C PHE A 133 19.18 9.13 27.71
N GLY A 134 18.81 7.86 27.93
CA GLY A 134 17.85 7.47 28.96
C GLY A 134 16.44 8.01 28.75
N CYS A 135 16.06 8.30 27.51
CA CYS A 135 14.74 8.84 27.17
C CYS A 135 13.70 7.72 27.09
N LYS A 136 12.52 7.95 27.68
CA LYS A 136 11.36 7.07 27.49
C LYS A 136 10.58 7.52 26.27
N ARG A 137 10.22 6.57 25.41
CA ARG A 137 9.43 6.82 24.20
C ARG A 137 7.98 7.18 24.54
N GLY A 138 7.46 8.19 23.85
CA GLY A 138 6.03 8.56 23.89
C GLY A 138 5.16 7.73 22.93
N LEU A 139 3.90 8.15 22.75
CA LEU A 139 2.93 7.46 21.88
C LEU A 139 3.20 7.62 20.36
N PHE A 140 4.01 8.60 19.98
CA PHE A 140 4.28 8.88 18.57
C PHE A 140 5.16 7.77 17.96
N PHE A 141 4.74 7.23 16.80
CA PHE A 141 5.31 6.01 16.20
C PHE A 141 5.28 4.77 17.12
N MET A 142 4.16 4.57 17.83
CA MET A 142 3.70 3.20 18.19
C MET A 142 3.64 2.37 16.93
#